data_AF-A0ABD4ER62-F1
#
_entry.id   AF-A0ABD4ER62-F1
#
_cell.length_a   1.000
_cell.length_b   1.000
_cell.length_c   1.000
_cell.angle_alpha   90.00
_cell.angle_beta   90.00
_cell.angle_gamma   90.00
#
_symmetry.space_group_name_H-M   'P 1'
#
loop_
_entity.id
_entity.type
_entity.pdbx_description
1 polymer ?
#
loop_
_entity_poly.entity_id
_entity_poly.type
_entity_poly.pdbx_seq_one_letter_code
_entity_poly.pdbx_strand_id
1 'polypeptide(L)'
;MQQIEIFDIPSPCKGICLVNNRGYCKGCYRSRDERFSWNSLTNSQKKKVLSLCQQRYKRYLQQKNKVAQSSPQADQQGFDF
;
A
#
# COMPACT_ATOMS: atom_id res chain seq x y z
N MET A 1 31.92 -7.09 -12.34
CA MET A 1 31.93 -5.98 -11.37
C MET A 1 30.65 -6.05 -10.55
N GLN A 2 30.74 -6.45 -9.28
CA GLN A 2 29.58 -6.49 -8.38
C GLN A 2 29.45 -5.11 -7.75
N GLN A 3 28.40 -4.38 -8.10
CA GLN A 3 28.12 -3.08 -7.50
C GLN A 3 27.82 -3.29 -6.01
N ILE A 4 28.73 -2.83 -5.16
CA ILE A 4 28.56 -2.86 -3.71
C ILE A 4 27.48 -1.81 -3.41
N GLU A 5 26.25 -2.27 -3.16
CA GLU A 5 25.19 -1.37 -2.71
C GLU A 5 25.47 -1.01 -1.25
N ILE A 6 26.22 0.07 -1.06
CA ILE A 6 26.68 0.59 0.24
C ILE A 6 25.49 1.08 1.11
N PHE A 7 24.32 1.31 0.51
CA PHE A 7 23.18 1.90 1.18
C PHE A 7 22.10 0.87 1.50
N ASP A 8 21.79 0.74 2.79
CA ASP A 8 20.66 -0.02 3.26
C ASP A 8 19.34 0.61 2.79
N ILE A 9 18.42 -0.24 2.37
CA ILE A 9 17.09 0.19 1.93
C ILE A 9 16.24 0.52 3.16
N PRO A 10 15.80 1.79 3.33
CA PRO A 10 15.00 2.17 4.47
C PRO A 10 13.62 1.51 4.45
N SER A 11 13.03 1.34 5.64
CA SER A 11 11.68 0.81 5.77
C SER A 11 10.64 1.84 5.28
N PRO A 12 9.69 1.46 4.40
CA PRO A 12 8.61 2.34 3.91
C PRO A 12 7.47 2.50 4.93
N CYS A 13 7.72 2.20 6.21
CA CYS A 13 6.71 2.24 7.24
C CYS A 13 6.34 3.69 7.58
N LYS A 14 5.05 4.02 7.56
CA LYS A 14 4.52 5.34 7.92
C LYS A 14 3.97 5.41 9.35
N GLY A 15 4.27 4.43 10.20
CA GLY A 15 3.70 4.31 11.55
C GLY A 15 2.22 3.92 11.60
N ILE A 16 1.59 3.65 10.45
CA ILE A 16 0.17 3.24 10.38
C ILE A 16 0.13 1.71 10.36
N CYS A 17 -0.22 1.08 11.48
CA CYS A 17 -0.32 -0.39 11.60
C CYS A 17 -1.75 -0.93 11.39
N LEU A 18 -2.56 -0.25 10.57
CA LEU A 18 -3.91 -0.70 10.22
C LEU A 18 -3.91 -1.60 9.00
N VAL A 19 -4.68 -2.68 9.04
CA VAL A 19 -4.80 -3.66 7.95
C VAL A 19 -6.06 -3.36 7.12
N ASN A 20 -6.00 -3.61 5.81
CA ASN A 20 -7.16 -3.54 4.92
C ASN A 20 -7.89 -4.89 4.85
N ASN A 21 -9.05 -4.92 4.20
CA ASN A 21 -9.86 -6.14 4.07
C ASN A 21 -9.16 -7.28 3.29
N ARG A 22 -8.01 -7.00 2.66
CA ARG A 22 -7.20 -7.97 1.90
C ARG A 22 -5.94 -8.42 2.66
N GLY A 23 -5.77 -8.02 3.92
CA GLY A 23 -4.62 -8.41 4.74
C GLY A 23 -3.35 -7.57 4.56
N TYR A 24 -3.40 -6.43 3.85
CA TYR A 24 -2.27 -5.53 3.65
C TYR A 24 -2.35 -4.29 4.54
N CYS A 25 -1.20 -3.76 4.95
CA CYS A 25 -1.13 -2.50 5.69
C CYS A 25 -1.66 -1.31 4.85
N LYS A 26 -2.53 -0.47 5.43
CA LYS A 26 -3.08 0.73 4.77
C LYS A 26 -2.02 1.81 4.48
N GLY A 27 -0.95 1.84 5.26
CA GLY A 27 0.14 2.82 5.11
C GLY A 27 1.21 2.39 4.11
N CYS A 28 1.84 1.23 4.35
CA CYS A 28 2.98 0.75 3.57
C CYS A 28 2.64 -0.34 2.55
N TYR A 29 1.39 -0.84 2.51
CA TYR A 29 0.91 -1.87 1.57
C TYR A 29 1.65 -3.22 1.63
N ARG A 30 2.40 -3.44 2.72
CA ARG A 30 3.02 -4.74 3.03
C ARG A 30 2.03 -5.73 3.60
N SER A 31 2.27 -7.01 3.33
CA SER A 31 1.62 -8.10 4.04
C SER A 31 2.16 -8.23 5.47
N ARG A 32 1.54 -9.08 6.28
CA ARG A 32 2.04 -9.40 7.63
C ARG A 32 3.42 -10.04 7.57
N ASP A 33 3.62 -11.01 6.67
CA ASP A 33 4.87 -11.75 6.54
C ASP A 33 6.02 -10.85 6.06
N GLU A 34 5.74 -9.95 5.10
CA GLU A 34 6.73 -8.98 4.61
C GLU A 34 7.17 -7.99 5.71
N ARG A 35 6.33 -7.71 6.70
CA ARG A 35 6.70 -6.87 7.86
C ARG A 35 7.59 -7.63 8.83
N PHE A 36 7.24 -8.88 9.13
CA PHE A 36 8.00 -9.70 10.08
C PHE A 36 9.39 -10.05 9.53
N SER A 37 9.45 -10.44 8.26
CA SER A 37 10.71 -10.84 7.63
C SER A 37 11.60 -9.68 7.19
N TRP A 38 11.18 -8.42 7.32
CA TRP A 38 11.87 -7.26 6.73
C TRP A 38 13.35 -7.15 7.12
N ASN A 39 13.68 -7.44 8.38
CA ASN A 39 15.04 -7.39 8.90
C ASN A 39 15.92 -8.53 8.37
N SER A 40 15.32 -9.64 7.94
CA SER A 40 16.01 -10.82 7.40
C SER A 40 16.13 -10.80 5.87
N LEU A 41 15.49 -9.85 5.18
CA LEU A 41 15.52 -9.77 3.72
C LEU A 41 16.83 -9.17 3.21
N THR A 42 17.33 -9.70 2.09
CA THR A 42 18.45 -9.11 1.35
C THR A 42 18.02 -7.82 0.64
N ASN A 43 18.98 -6.96 0.27
CA ASN A 43 18.66 -5.71 -0.42
C ASN A 43 17.85 -5.94 -1.72
N SER A 44 18.16 -6.97 -2.50
CA SER A 44 17.38 -7.34 -3.68
C SER A 44 15.94 -7.72 -3.34
N GLN A 45 15.72 -8.48 -2.26
CA GLN A 45 14.39 -8.83 -1.78
C GLN A 45 13.64 -7.61 -1.26
N LYS A 46 14.32 -6.72 -0.52
CA LYS A 46 13.76 -5.46 -0.03
C LYS A 46 13.25 -4.60 -1.20
N LYS A 47 14.02 -4.47 -2.29
CA LYS A 47 13.59 -3.78 -3.54
C LYS A 47 12.35 -4.44 -4.15
N LYS A 48 12.32 -5.77 -4.21
CA LYS A 48 11.17 -6.51 -4.74
C LYS A 48 9.90 -6.23 -3.93
N VAL A 49 9.99 -6.27 -2.59
CA VAL A 49 8.86 -5.94 -1.71
C VAL A 49 8.38 -4.50 -1.94
N LEU A 50 9.29 -3.53 -2.08
CA LEU A 50 8.92 -2.15 -2.38
C LEU A 50 8.19 -2.01 -3.73
N SER A 51 8.67 -2.69 -4.77
CA SER A 51 8.02 -2.71 -6.08
C SER A 51 6.59 -3.28 -6.00
N LEU A 52 6.41 -4.39 -5.26
CA LEU A 52 5.10 -4.97 -5.01
C LEU A 52 4.18 -4.02 -4.23
N CYS A 53 4.69 -3.33 -3.21
CA CYS A 53 3.93 -2.34 -2.45
C CYS A 53 3.45 -1.19 -3.36
N GLN A 54 4.30 -0.69 -4.25
CA GLN A 54 3.94 0.32 -5.24
C GLN A 54 2.85 -0.18 -6.19
N GLN A 55 2.95 -1.42 -6.67
CA GLN A 55 1.95 -2.01 -7.55
C GLN A 55 0.59 -2.16 -6.84
N ARG A 56 0.60 -2.61 -5.58
CA ARG A 56 -0.61 -2.72 -4.74
C ARG A 56 -1.24 -1.33 -4.52
N TYR A 57 -0.41 -0.31 -4.26
CA TYR A 57 -0.88 1.07 -4.13
C TYR A 57 -1.51 1.61 -5.42
N LYS A 58 -0.89 1.38 -6.58
CA LYS A 58 -1.46 1.75 -7.89
C LYS A 58 -2.83 1.09 -8.12
N ARG A 59 -2.96 -0.21 -7.83
CA ARG A 59 -4.26 -0.92 -7.91
C ARG A 59 -5.30 -0.33 -6.96
N TYR A 60 -4.90 0.07 -5.76
CA TYR A 60 -5.79 0.73 -4.80
C TYR A 60 -6.28 2.09 -5.33
N LEU A 61 -5.39 2.93 -5.88
CA LEU A 61 -5.76 4.21 -6.49
C LEU A 61 -6.73 4.02 -7.68
N GLN A 62 -6.49 3.03 -8.53
CA GLN A 62 -7.37 2.72 -9.65
C GLN A 62 -8.77 2.32 -9.19
N GLN A 63 -8.89 1.47 -8.17
CA GLN A 63 -10.18 1.10 -7.58
C GLN A 63 -10.86 2.31 -6.95
N LYS A 64 -10.13 3.16 -6.22
CA LYS A 64 -10.68 4.38 -5.61
C LYS A 64 -11.23 5.33 -6.68
N ASN A 65 -10.52 5.53 -7.79
CA ASN A 65 -10.97 6.39 -8.88
C ASN A 65 -12.23 5.83 -9.56
N LYS A 66 -12.32 4.51 -9.75
CA LYS A 66 -13.54 3.87 -10.29
C LYS A 66 -14.74 4.07 -9.37
N VAL A 67 -14.56 3.86 -8.07
CA VAL A 67 -15.63 4.05 -7.06
C VAL A 67 -16.07 5.51 -7.01
N ALA A 68 -15.14 6.46 -7.06
CA ALA A 68 -15.46 7.89 -7.08
C ALA A 68 -16.22 8.32 -8.36
N GLN A 69 -16.00 7.63 -9.48
CA GLN A 69 -16.73 7.87 -10.73
C GLN A 69 -18.10 7.18 -10.77
N SER A 70 -18.34 6.17 -9.93
CA SER A 70 -19.57 5.38 -9.90
C SER A 70 -20.52 5.73 -8.75
N SER A 71 -20.36 6.88 -8.11
CA SER A 71 -21.36 7.42 -7.19
C SER A 71 -22.35 8.32 -7.96
N PRO A 72 -23.53 7.82 -8.38
CA PRO A 72 -24.65 8.71 -8.61
C PRO A 72 -25.09 9.30 -7.26
N GLN A 73 -25.50 10.55 -7.29
CA GLN A 73 -26.02 11.31 -6.15
C GLN A 73 -27.07 10.49 -5.37
N ALA A 74 -26.83 10.31 -4.07
CA ALA A 74 -27.85 10.05 -3.07
C ALA A 74 -27.51 11.00 -1.91
N ASP A 75 -28.34 11.92 -1.45
CA ASP A 75 -29.79 11.98 -1.51
C ASP A 75 -30.17 13.47 -1.38
N GLN A 76 -30.80 14.06 -2.40
CA GLN A 76 -31.59 15.26 -2.22
C GLN A 76 -32.91 14.80 -1.59
N GLN A 77 -32.98 14.78 -0.27
CA GLN A 77 -34.26 14.85 0.41
C GLN A 77 -34.43 16.26 0.91
N GLY A 78 -35.07 17.06 0.06
CA GLY A 78 -35.75 18.27 0.50
C GLY A 78 -36.71 17.89 1.61
N PHE A 79 -36.54 18.52 2.76
CA PHE A 79 -37.55 18.52 3.80
C PHE A 79 -38.55 19.61 3.40
N ASP A 80 -39.60 19.20 2.70
CA ASP A 80 -40.78 20.01 2.43
C ASP A 80 -41.76 19.76 3.58
N PHE A 81 -41.69 20.59 4.63
CA PHE A 81 -42.79 21.06 5.51
C PHE A 81 -42.22 21.79 6.73
#